data_AF-A0A5B0SAD4-F1
#
_entry.id   AF-A0A5B0SAD4-F1
#
_cell.length_a   1.000
_cell.length_b   1.000
_cell.length_c   1.000
_cell.angle_alpha   90.00
_cell.angle_beta   90.00
_cell.angle_gamma   90.00
#
_symmetry.space_group_name_H-M   'P 1'
#
loop_
_entity.id
_entity.type
_entity.pdbx_description
1 polymer ?
#
loop_
_entity_poly.entity_id
_entity_poly.type
_entity_poly.pdbx_seq_one_letter_code
_entity_poly.pdbx_strand_id
1 'polypeptide(L)'
;MRQSSGTEMNNNATPIVLGETGTPAENSQTTLQPAQRPGVRPPRQHRITLGDRFENSIDRLVDAFVSSNTNLPVESPESSPIHLATIKFQDAFADDLSMAELVAGFGVLENEAKARLFLAIRNNEHARAWIDRQIAIKLADSNV
;
A
#
# COMPACT_ATOMS: atom_id res chain seq x y z
N MET A 1 -38.47 -12.48 41.72
CA MET A 1 -38.63 -13.92 41.39
C MET A 1 -38.08 -14.14 39.99
N ARG A 2 -37.07 -15.01 39.87
CA ARG A 2 -36.49 -15.52 38.61
C ARG A 2 -37.41 -16.60 38.04
N GLN A 3 -37.54 -16.67 36.70
CA GLN A 3 -37.49 -17.87 35.81
C GLN A 3 -37.16 -17.30 34.40
N SER A 4 -36.04 -17.61 33.72
CA SER A 4 -35.65 -18.87 33.02
C SER A 4 -36.77 -19.39 32.10
N SER A 5 -36.60 -19.98 30.93
CA SER A 5 -35.51 -20.36 30.01
C SER A 5 -36.24 -20.91 28.77
N GLY A 6 -35.64 -20.86 27.58
CA GLY A 6 -36.20 -21.53 26.40
C GLY A 6 -35.19 -21.70 25.27
N THR A 7 -34.26 -22.62 25.49
CA THR A 7 -33.36 -23.21 24.49
C THR A 7 -34.12 -24.32 23.76
N GLU A 8 -34.08 -24.35 22.43
CA GLU A 8 -34.22 -25.56 21.59
C GLU A 8 -33.82 -25.18 20.15
N MET A 9 -32.57 -25.45 19.74
CA MET A 9 -32.05 -26.69 19.15
C MET A 9 -32.51 -26.92 17.69
N ASN A 10 -31.63 -26.46 16.81
CA ASN A 10 -31.30 -27.01 15.49
C ASN A 10 -31.48 -28.54 15.40
N ASN A 11 -32.01 -29.05 14.27
CA ASN A 11 -31.51 -30.27 13.60
C ASN A 11 -32.25 -30.58 12.28
N ASN A 12 -31.44 -30.79 11.24
CA ASN A 12 -31.62 -31.73 10.12
C ASN A 12 -32.76 -31.44 9.10
N ALA A 13 -32.60 -31.64 7.79
CA ALA A 13 -31.62 -32.39 7.03
C ALA A 13 -31.53 -31.81 5.62
N THR A 14 -30.31 -31.76 5.08
CA THR A 14 -30.04 -31.66 3.64
C THR A 14 -30.26 -33.03 3.01
N PRO A 15 -31.00 -33.15 1.90
CA PRO A 15 -30.77 -34.20 0.92
C PRO A 15 -29.87 -33.62 -0.17
N ILE A 16 -28.64 -34.13 -0.24
CA ILE A 16 -27.80 -34.04 -1.45
C ILE A 16 -28.48 -34.90 -2.51
N VAL A 17 -29.00 -34.28 -3.57
CA VAL A 17 -29.26 -34.96 -4.84
C VAL A 17 -28.30 -34.38 -5.87
N LEU A 18 -27.49 -35.29 -6.38
CA LEU A 18 -26.47 -35.14 -7.41
C LEU A 18 -27.16 -35.03 -8.79
N GLY A 19 -26.84 -34.01 -9.58
CA GLY A 19 -27.25 -33.95 -10.99
C GLY A 19 -27.17 -32.57 -11.65
N GLU A 20 -26.02 -32.30 -12.28
CA GLU A 20 -25.87 -31.67 -13.61
C GLU A 20 -26.12 -30.14 -13.78
N THR A 21 -24.99 -29.42 -13.90
CA THR A 21 -24.67 -28.31 -14.83
C THR A 21 -25.74 -27.27 -15.19
N GLY A 22 -25.53 -26.01 -14.74
CA GLY A 22 -26.13 -24.83 -15.37
C GLY A 22 -26.08 -23.58 -14.49
N THR A 23 -25.41 -22.53 -14.98
CA THR A 23 -25.19 -21.19 -14.39
C THR A 23 -26.46 -20.32 -14.24
N PRO A 24 -26.32 -19.09 -13.72
CA PRO A 24 -26.76 -18.63 -12.40
C PRO A 24 -28.25 -18.27 -12.30
N ALA A 25 -28.79 -18.36 -11.07
CA ALA A 25 -30.14 -17.93 -10.73
C ALA A 25 -30.36 -16.44 -11.05
N GLU A 26 -31.29 -16.15 -11.96
CA GLU A 26 -31.92 -14.84 -12.12
C GLU A 26 -32.61 -14.44 -10.82
N ASN A 27 -31.96 -13.58 -10.04
CA ASN A 27 -32.59 -12.95 -8.89
C ASN A 27 -33.51 -11.83 -9.42
N SER A 28 -34.73 -12.20 -9.81
CA SER A 28 -35.81 -11.27 -10.12
C SER A 28 -36.25 -10.57 -8.83
N GLN A 29 -35.50 -9.55 -8.43
CA GLN A 29 -35.89 -8.66 -7.34
C GLN A 29 -36.93 -7.67 -7.88
N THR A 30 -38.20 -8.09 -7.84
CA THR A 30 -39.35 -7.22 -8.11
C THR A 30 -39.28 -6.01 -7.18
N THR A 31 -38.82 -4.90 -7.73
CA THR A 31 -38.74 -3.63 -7.00
C THR A 31 -40.14 -3.03 -7.05
N LEU A 32 -40.90 -3.18 -5.96
CA LEU A 32 -42.20 -2.52 -5.79
C LEU A 32 -41.97 -1.01 -5.79
N GLN A 33 -42.22 -0.36 -6.94
CA GLN A 33 -42.25 1.09 -7.01
C GLN A 33 -43.50 1.60 -6.25
N PRO A 34 -43.36 2.53 -5.31
CA PRO A 34 -44.52 3.16 -4.69
C PRO A 34 -45.27 4.00 -5.72
N ALA A 35 -46.58 3.80 -5.80
CA ALA A 35 -47.46 4.52 -6.71
C ALA A 35 -47.33 6.05 -6.50
N GLN A 36 -46.84 6.74 -7.52
CA GLN A 36 -46.73 8.21 -7.52
C GLN A 36 -48.14 8.81 -7.58
N ARG A 37 -48.52 9.63 -6.59
CA ARG A 37 -49.79 10.36 -6.60
C ARG A 37 -49.73 11.49 -7.64
N PRO A 38 -50.69 11.59 -8.58
CA PRO A 38 -50.73 12.68 -9.55
C PRO A 38 -50.77 14.04 -8.84
N GLY A 39 -49.85 14.95 -9.19
CA GLY A 39 -49.85 16.34 -8.72
C GLY A 39 -48.80 16.70 -7.65
N VAL A 40 -48.06 15.74 -7.11
CA VAL A 40 -46.96 16.03 -6.15
C VAL A 40 -45.63 16.00 -6.89
N ARG A 41 -44.87 17.10 -6.85
CA ARG A 41 -43.49 17.11 -7.37
C ARG A 41 -42.65 16.13 -6.56
N PRO A 42 -41.92 15.19 -7.21
CA PRO A 42 -41.02 14.29 -6.51
C PRO A 42 -40.02 15.09 -5.66
N PRO A 43 -39.66 14.59 -4.45
CA PRO A 43 -38.64 15.21 -3.63
C PRO A 43 -37.35 15.42 -4.44
N ARG A 44 -36.78 16.62 -4.38
CA ARG A 44 -35.49 16.90 -5.03
C ARG A 44 -34.42 16.06 -4.36
N GLN A 45 -33.95 15.03 -5.06
CA GLN A 45 -32.81 14.25 -4.60
C GLN A 45 -31.53 15.00 -4.98
N HIS A 46 -30.67 15.24 -3.99
CA HIS A 46 -29.31 15.70 -4.25
C HIS A 46 -28.58 14.58 -5.00
N ARG A 47 -28.41 14.78 -6.31
CA ARG A 47 -27.78 13.80 -7.18
C ARG A 47 -26.28 13.86 -6.95
N ILE A 48 -25.78 12.95 -6.12
CA ILE A 48 -24.35 12.67 -6.03
C ILE A 48 -23.90 12.19 -7.40
N THR A 49 -23.05 12.97 -8.04
CA THR A 49 -22.49 12.67 -9.35
C THR A 49 -21.26 11.77 -9.21
N LEU A 50 -20.81 11.21 -10.33
CA LEU A 50 -19.53 10.50 -10.37
C LEU A 50 -18.36 11.46 -10.09
N GLY A 51 -18.49 12.75 -10.42
CA GLY A 51 -17.51 13.78 -10.08
C GLY A 51 -17.36 13.95 -8.57
N ASP A 52 -18.47 14.09 -7.85
CA ASP A 52 -18.47 14.22 -6.38
C ASP A 52 -17.82 12.99 -5.70
N ARG A 53 -18.03 11.80 -6.27
CA ARG A 53 -17.41 10.56 -5.77
C ARG A 53 -15.92 10.49 -6.09
N PHE A 54 -15.51 10.98 -7.26
CA PHE A 54 -14.11 11.04 -7.64
C PHE A 54 -13.34 12.01 -6.75
N GLU A 55 -13.85 13.22 -6.56
CA GLU A 55 -13.24 14.22 -5.66
C GLU A 55 -13.10 13.67 -4.24
N ASN A 56 -14.15 13.06 -3.70
CA ASN A 56 -14.08 12.41 -2.38
C ASN A 56 -13.06 11.26 -2.32
N SER A 57 -12.87 10.53 -3.43
CA SER A 57 -11.86 9.46 -3.50
C SER A 57 -10.43 9.98 -3.49
N ILE A 58 -10.19 11.16 -4.07
CA ILE A 58 -8.88 11.83 -4.04
C ILE A 58 -8.58 12.33 -2.63
N ASP A 59 -9.52 12.99 -1.97
CA ASP A 59 -9.34 13.47 -0.59
C ASP A 59 -8.99 12.31 0.36
N ARG A 60 -9.72 11.19 0.23
CA ARG A 60 -9.45 9.98 1.00
C ARG A 60 -8.08 9.37 0.70
N LEU A 61 -7.62 9.43 -0.55
CA LEU A 61 -6.29 8.94 -0.93
C LEU A 61 -5.19 9.82 -0.33
N VAL A 62 -5.35 11.14 -0.37
CA VAL A 62 -4.41 12.10 0.24
C VAL A 62 -4.35 11.89 1.75
N ASP A 63 -5.49 11.80 2.43
CA ASP A 63 -5.55 11.55 3.87
C ASP A 63 -4.88 10.23 4.25
N ALA A 64 -5.10 9.16 3.47
CA ALA A 64 -4.46 7.88 3.70
C ALA A 64 -2.93 7.97 3.55
N PHE A 65 -2.45 8.70 2.54
CA PHE A 65 -1.02 8.89 2.31
C PHE A 65 -0.37 9.71 3.43
N VAL A 66 -1.00 10.83 3.83
CA VAL A 66 -0.53 11.65 4.96
C VAL A 66 -0.50 10.82 6.25
N SER A 67 -1.58 10.09 6.54
CA SER A 67 -1.67 9.21 7.71
C SER A 67 -0.63 8.09 7.72
N SER A 68 -0.24 7.60 6.55
CA SER A 68 0.84 6.61 6.42
C SER A 68 2.21 7.18 6.77
N ASN A 69 2.45 8.47 6.50
CA ASN A 69 3.68 9.15 6.88
C ASN A 69 3.70 9.52 8.39
N THR A 70 2.55 9.81 9.00
CA THR A 70 2.48 10.14 10.43
C THR A 70 2.74 8.95 11.36
N ASN A 71 2.65 7.71 10.85
CA ASN A 71 2.94 6.49 11.61
C ASN A 71 4.41 6.04 11.52
N LEU A 72 5.29 6.84 10.94
CA LEU A 72 6.72 6.58 11.04
C LEU A 72 7.15 6.82 12.50
N PRO A 73 7.66 5.79 13.21
CA PRO A 73 8.21 5.98 14.54
C PRO A 73 9.27 7.07 14.49
N VAL A 74 9.30 7.93 15.53
CA VAL A 74 10.33 8.93 15.79
C VAL A 74 11.66 8.41 15.25
N GLU A 75 12.17 9.07 14.20
CA GLU A 75 13.39 8.65 13.53
C GLU A 75 14.53 8.65 14.54
N SER A 76 14.81 7.47 15.09
CA SER A 76 16.10 7.23 15.72
C SER A 76 17.13 7.47 14.62
N PRO A 77 18.26 8.15 14.91
CA PRO A 77 19.34 8.27 13.94
C PRO A 77 19.79 6.89 13.41
N GLU A 78 19.57 5.82 14.18
CA GLU A 78 19.85 4.43 13.79
C GLU A 78 18.85 3.83 12.79
N SER A 79 17.63 4.38 12.68
CA SER A 79 16.64 3.95 11.69
C SER A 79 16.65 4.81 10.42
N SER A 80 17.53 5.82 10.35
CA SER A 80 17.64 6.65 9.15
C SER A 80 18.01 5.78 7.95
N PRO A 81 17.36 5.97 6.78
CA PRO A 81 17.73 5.26 5.55
C PRO A 81 19.20 5.41 5.21
N ILE A 82 19.81 6.56 5.53
CA ILE A 82 21.24 6.82 5.31
C ILE A 82 22.08 5.90 6.19
N HIS A 83 21.76 5.80 7.48
CA HIS A 83 22.48 4.96 8.43
C HIS A 83 22.40 3.48 8.05
N LEU A 84 21.19 3.00 7.73
CA LEU A 84 20.97 1.62 7.31
C LEU A 84 21.67 1.31 5.98
N ALA A 85 21.62 2.23 5.02
CA ALA A 85 22.33 2.07 3.75
C ALA A 85 23.85 2.04 3.96
N THR A 86 24.37 2.87 4.86
CA THR A 86 25.78 2.92 5.23
C THR A 86 26.25 1.61 5.84
N ILE A 87 25.48 1.03 6.77
CA ILE A 87 25.78 -0.28 7.36
C ILE A 87 25.77 -1.37 6.28
N LYS A 88 24.71 -1.46 5.47
CA LYS A 88 24.62 -2.44 4.38
C LYS A 88 25.79 -2.30 3.41
N PHE A 89 26.20 -1.07 3.13
CA PHE A 89 27.33 -0.79 2.24
C PHE A 89 28.66 -1.25 2.84
N GLN A 90 28.89 -0.95 4.12
CA GLN A 90 30.08 -1.38 4.84
C GLN A 90 30.17 -2.91 4.91
N ASP A 91 29.07 -3.58 5.30
CA ASP A 91 29.04 -5.03 5.55
C ASP A 91 29.19 -5.86 4.27
N ALA A 92 28.60 -5.41 3.16
CA ALA A 92 28.55 -6.22 1.93
C ALA A 92 29.58 -5.83 0.86
N PHE A 93 30.14 -4.61 0.91
CA PHE A 93 30.81 -4.02 -0.25
C PHE A 93 32.11 -3.25 0.05
N ALA A 94 32.43 -2.95 1.31
CA ALA A 94 33.59 -2.11 1.61
C ALA A 94 34.95 -2.79 1.39
N ASP A 95 35.01 -4.11 1.50
CA ASP A 95 36.28 -4.87 1.42
C ASP A 95 36.95 -4.78 0.04
N ASP A 96 36.16 -4.65 -1.04
CA ASP A 96 36.64 -4.68 -2.42
C ASP A 96 36.86 -3.28 -3.02
N LEU A 97 36.84 -2.21 -2.21
CA LEU A 97 36.90 -0.83 -2.69
C LEU A 97 38.17 -0.11 -2.23
N SER A 98 38.75 0.69 -3.11
CA SER A 98 39.82 1.62 -2.73
C SER A 98 39.29 2.74 -1.83
N MET A 99 40.17 3.42 -1.10
CA MET A 99 39.78 4.52 -0.20
C MET A 99 39.00 5.63 -0.92
N ALA A 100 39.38 5.96 -2.16
CA ALA A 100 38.70 6.99 -2.95
C ALA A 100 37.27 6.55 -3.32
N GLU A 101 37.09 5.28 -3.68
CA GLU A 101 35.78 4.72 -4.02
C GLU A 101 34.89 4.56 -2.78
N LEU A 102 35.47 4.21 -1.63
CA LEU A 102 34.76 4.17 -0.34
C LEU A 102 34.21 5.56 0.02
N VAL A 103 35.05 6.59 -0.04
CA VAL A 103 34.64 7.98 0.24
C VAL A 103 33.55 8.43 -0.72
N ALA A 104 33.70 8.12 -2.02
CA ALA A 104 32.67 8.40 -3.01
C ALA A 104 31.37 7.65 -2.72
N GLY A 105 31.44 6.38 -2.30
CA GLY A 105 30.29 5.56 -1.94
C GLY A 105 29.52 6.15 -0.76
N PHE A 106 30.21 6.57 0.30
CA PHE A 106 29.57 7.29 1.41
C PHE A 106 28.95 8.61 0.95
N GLY A 107 29.63 9.37 0.10
CA GLY A 107 29.07 10.60 -0.47
C GLY A 107 27.85 10.38 -1.37
N VAL A 108 27.72 9.21 -2.01
CA VAL A 108 26.50 8.84 -2.75
C VAL A 108 25.35 8.54 -1.78
N LEU A 109 25.63 7.83 -0.69
CA LEU A 109 24.65 7.40 0.30
C LEU A 109 24.22 8.50 1.29
N GLU A 110 24.97 9.60 1.38
CA GLU A 110 24.56 10.81 2.13
C GLU A 110 23.25 11.39 1.59
N ASN A 111 22.95 11.17 0.30
CA ASN A 111 21.66 11.54 -0.25
C ASN A 111 20.59 10.52 0.14
N GLU A 112 19.60 10.96 0.92
CA GLU A 112 18.56 10.08 1.45
C GLU A 112 17.76 9.32 0.37
N ALA A 113 17.45 9.97 -0.76
CA ALA A 113 16.73 9.31 -1.85
C ALA A 113 17.55 8.18 -2.48
N LYS A 114 18.87 8.39 -2.62
CA LYS A 114 19.81 7.38 -3.11
C LYS A 114 19.98 6.24 -2.09
N ALA A 115 20.07 6.57 -0.81
CA ALA A 115 20.12 5.58 0.27
C ALA A 115 18.86 4.69 0.31
N ARG A 116 17.67 5.29 0.20
CA ARG A 116 16.40 4.56 0.11
C ARG A 116 16.36 3.63 -1.11
N LEU A 117 16.84 4.10 -2.27
CA LEU A 117 16.90 3.28 -3.48
C LEU A 117 17.87 2.11 -3.32
N PHE A 118 19.05 2.34 -2.74
CA PHE A 118 20.04 1.31 -2.45
C PHE A 118 19.52 0.23 -1.49
N LEU A 119 18.74 0.63 -0.48
CA LEU A 119 18.07 -0.28 0.44
C LEU A 119 16.94 -1.07 -0.24
N ALA A 120 16.20 -0.45 -1.15
CA ALA A 120 15.11 -1.10 -1.88
C ALA A 120 15.60 -2.23 -2.80
N ILE A 121 16.85 -2.16 -3.28
CA ILE A 121 17.45 -3.23 -4.08
C ILE A 121 17.79 -4.42 -3.18
N ARG A 122 16.98 -5.48 -3.28
CA ARG A 122 17.11 -6.71 -2.48
C ARG A 122 18.31 -7.58 -2.87
N ASN A 123 18.68 -7.61 -4.15
CA ASN A 123 19.81 -8.41 -4.61
C ASN A 123 21.12 -7.63 -4.42
N ASN A 124 22.07 -8.20 -3.69
CA ASN A 124 23.36 -7.58 -3.41
C ASN A 124 24.20 -7.34 -4.68
N GLU A 125 24.15 -8.21 -5.68
CA GLU A 125 24.89 -8.00 -6.94
C GLU A 125 24.36 -6.79 -7.71
N HIS A 126 23.03 -6.62 -7.75
CA HIS A 126 22.42 -5.46 -8.38
C HIS A 126 22.65 -4.17 -7.59
N ALA A 127 22.63 -4.27 -6.26
CA ALA A 127 22.96 -3.14 -5.38
C ALA A 127 24.43 -2.72 -5.60
N ARG A 128 25.34 -3.69 -5.75
CA ARG A 128 26.75 -3.47 -6.07
C ARG A 128 26.93 -2.79 -7.42
N ALA A 129 26.37 -3.36 -8.48
CA ALA A 129 26.47 -2.77 -9.82
C ALA A 129 25.90 -1.34 -9.87
N TRP A 130 24.83 -1.09 -9.11
CA TRP A 130 24.26 0.25 -9.00
C TRP A 130 25.18 1.21 -8.24
N ILE A 131 25.71 0.83 -7.08
CA ILE A 131 26.57 1.72 -6.29
C ILE A 131 27.91 1.98 -6.99
N ASP A 132 28.50 0.98 -7.65
CA ASP A 132 29.73 1.13 -8.44
C ASP A 132 29.54 2.15 -9.57
N ARG A 133 28.39 2.10 -10.24
CA ARG A 133 28.04 3.10 -11.25
C ARG A 133 27.91 4.51 -10.63
N GLN A 134 27.29 4.63 -9.46
CA GLN A 134 27.16 5.93 -8.79
C GLN A 134 28.51 6.47 -8.33
N ILE A 135 29.38 5.61 -7.82
CA ILE A 135 30.75 5.93 -7.42
C ILE A 135 31.53 6.45 -8.64
N ALA A 136 31.48 5.75 -9.77
CA ALA A 136 32.15 6.15 -11.00
C ALA A 136 31.70 7.54 -11.49
N ILE A 137 30.38 7.82 -11.44
CA ILE A 137 29.84 9.15 -11.77
C ILE A 137 30.38 10.20 -10.80
N LYS A 138 30.34 9.93 -9.49
CA LYS A 138 30.83 10.86 -8.47
C LYS A 138 32.33 11.16 -8.59
N LEU A 139 33.13 10.14 -8.92
CA LEU A 139 34.57 10.29 -9.16
C LEU A 139 34.83 11.12 -10.42
N ALA A 140 34.07 10.89 -11.49
CA ALA A 140 34.18 11.67 -12.72
C ALA A 140 33.84 13.15 -12.49
N ASP A 141 32.78 13.43 -11.72
CA ASP A 141 32.38 14.80 -11.38
C ASP A 141 33.40 15.51 -10.48
N SER A 142 34.21 14.78 -9.72
CA SER A 142 35.21 15.34 -8.79
C SER A 142 36.57 15.61 -9.46
N ASN A 143 36.78 15.11 -10.68
CA ASN A 143 38.00 15.29 -11.47
C ASN A 143 37.91 16.44 -12.49
N VAL A 144 36.80 17.17 -12.51
CA VAL A 144 36.56 18.37 -13.33
C VAL A 144 36.68 19.61 -12.44
#